data_AF-A0A0V0STR2-F1
#
_entry.id   AF-A0A0V0STR2-F1
#
_cell.length_a   1.000
_cell.length_b   1.000
_cell.length_c   1.000
_cell.angle_alpha   90.00
_cell.angle_beta   90.00
_cell.angle_gamma   90.00
#
_symmetry.space_group_name_H-M   'P 1'
#
loop_
_entity.id
_entity.type
_entity.pdbx_description
1 polymer ?
#
loop_
_entity_poly.entity_id
_entity_poly.type
_entity_poly.pdbx_seq_one_letter_code
_entity_poly.pdbx_strand_id
1 'polypeptide(L)'
;LQQRAQKRASYLLHLDEISPRLVSMTTTEMALPGEVSASDAVTIQSVGNTITILPTKTKPKKLFFLGSDGRNYPYLFKGLEDLHLDE
;
A
#
# COMPACT_ATOMS: atom_id res chain seq x y z
N LEU A 1 -16.03 31.50 9.14
CA LEU A 1 -16.06 30.13 8.57
C LEU A 1 -14.73 29.37 8.67
N GLN A 2 -13.74 29.83 9.47
CA GLN A 2 -12.38 29.28 9.51
C GLN A 2 -12.05 28.46 10.78
N GLN A 3 -13.00 27.67 11.29
CA GLN A 3 -12.75 26.79 12.45
C GLN A 3 -13.43 25.43 12.28
N ARG A 4 -13.09 24.69 11.22
CA ARG A 4 -13.43 23.27 11.14
C ARG A 4 -12.16 22.43 11.09
N ALA A 5 -11.76 22.03 12.30
CA ALA A 5 -11.04 20.80 12.61
C ALA A 5 -9.65 20.60 11.96
N GLN A 6 -8.63 21.23 12.57
CA GLN A 6 -7.31 20.60 12.63
C GLN A 6 -7.37 19.35 13.52
N LYS A 7 -8.02 18.27 13.06
CA LYS A 7 -7.65 16.94 13.54
C LYS A 7 -6.27 16.67 12.94
N ARG A 8 -5.22 16.67 13.78
CA ARG A 8 -3.90 16.13 13.42
C ARG A 8 -4.09 14.64 13.10
N ALA A 9 -4.51 14.34 11.88
CA ALA A 9 -4.46 12.97 11.38
C ALA A 9 -2.97 12.64 11.22
N SER A 10 -2.50 11.59 11.88
CA SER A 10 -1.17 11.06 11.60
C SER A 10 -1.08 10.73 10.12
N TYR A 11 -0.08 11.28 9.42
CA TYR A 11 0.19 10.95 8.02
C TYR A 11 1.02 9.66 7.89
N LEU A 12 1.38 9.05 9.01
CA LEU A 12 2.05 7.76 9.10
C LEU A 12 1.17 6.79 9.89
N LEU A 13 1.09 5.58 9.38
CA LEU A 13 0.39 4.46 9.98
C LEU A 13 1.36 3.29 10.04
N HIS A 14 1.31 2.52 11.13
CA HIS A 14 2.05 1.27 11.25
C HIS A 14 1.11 0.09 10.93
N LEU A 15 1.57 -0.82 10.08
CA LEU A 15 0.77 -1.91 9.56
C LEU A 15 0.50 -2.98 10.64
N ASP A 16 1.45 -3.21 11.54
CA ASP A 16 1.33 -4.10 12.70
C ASP A 16 0.19 -3.72 13.64
N GLU A 17 -0.04 -2.42 13.84
CA GLU A 17 -1.13 -1.89 14.65
C GLU A 17 -2.51 -2.05 13.98
N ILE A 18 -2.55 -2.16 12.64
CA ILE A 18 -3.80 -2.08 11.85
C ILE A 18 -4.19 -3.44 11.28
N SER A 19 -3.22 -4.26 10.87
CA SER A 19 -3.44 -5.56 10.25
C SER A 19 -2.30 -6.53 10.57
N PRO A 20 -2.41 -7.26 11.69
CA PRO A 20 -1.46 -8.33 12.04
C PRO A 20 -1.33 -9.39 10.95
N ARG A 21 -2.42 -9.64 10.19
CA ARG A 21 -2.43 -10.59 9.08
C ARG A 21 -1.48 -10.17 7.96
N LEU A 22 -1.53 -8.91 7.53
CA LEU A 22 -0.66 -8.42 6.47
C LEU A 22 0.80 -8.34 6.91
N VAL A 23 1.06 -8.03 8.18
CA VAL A 23 2.43 -8.07 8.74
C VAL A 23 2.98 -9.48 8.81
N SER A 24 2.15 -10.47 9.17
CA SER A 24 2.57 -11.88 9.20
C SER A 24 2.79 -12.50 7.82
N MET A 25 2.39 -11.81 6.76
CA MET A 25 2.48 -12.32 5.40
C MET A 25 3.93 -12.28 4.91
N THR A 26 4.49 -13.45 4.68
CA THR A 26 5.86 -13.64 4.21
C THR A 26 5.92 -14.73 3.13
N THR A 27 6.79 -14.58 2.14
CA THR A 27 7.08 -15.55 1.08
C THR A 27 5.80 -16.15 0.47
N THR A 28 5.04 -15.33 -0.24
CA THR A 28 3.79 -15.77 -0.87
C THR A 28 4.01 -16.28 -2.29
N GLU A 29 3.09 -17.11 -2.78
CA GLU A 29 3.01 -17.50 -4.19
C GLU A 29 2.25 -16.47 -5.05
N MET A 30 1.82 -15.35 -4.46
CA MET A 30 1.08 -14.31 -5.17
C MET A 30 2.05 -13.41 -5.94
N ALA A 31 1.91 -13.36 -7.26
CA ALA A 31 2.61 -12.40 -8.10
C ALA A 31 2.29 -10.95 -7.68
N LEU A 32 3.26 -10.05 -7.86
CA LEU A 32 3.03 -8.62 -7.69
C LEU A 32 1.94 -8.14 -8.66
N PRO A 33 0.90 -7.42 -8.18
CA PRO A 33 -0.14 -6.90 -9.06
C PRO A 33 0.41 -5.94 -10.10
N GLY A 34 0.02 -6.09 -11.37
CA GLY A 34 0.50 -5.26 -12.48
C GLY A 34 1.85 -5.68 -13.05
N GLU A 35 2.49 -6.72 -12.50
CA GLU A 35 3.68 -7.33 -13.12
C GLU A 35 3.24 -8.23 -14.28
N VAL A 36 3.83 -8.02 -15.47
CA VAL A 36 3.42 -8.67 -16.73
C VAL A 36 4.44 -9.72 -17.22
N SER A 37 5.36 -10.17 -16.37
CA SER A 37 6.39 -11.10 -16.80
C SER A 37 5.81 -12.50 -17.09
N ALA A 38 6.05 -13.01 -18.29
CA ALA A 38 5.50 -14.28 -18.78
C ALA A 38 6.24 -15.54 -18.26
N SER A 39 7.45 -15.43 -17.71
CA SER A 39 8.27 -16.59 -17.34
C SER A 39 8.68 -16.64 -15.86
N ASP A 40 8.83 -15.51 -15.17
CA ASP A 40 9.33 -15.46 -13.79
C ASP A 40 8.69 -14.30 -13.01
N ALA A 41 7.41 -14.45 -12.67
CA ALA A 41 6.69 -13.43 -11.91
C ALA A 41 7.33 -13.18 -10.54
N VAL A 42 7.71 -11.92 -10.29
CA VAL A 42 8.13 -11.49 -8.96
C VAL A 42 6.92 -11.61 -8.03
N THR A 43 7.07 -12.38 -6.94
CA THR A 43 5.99 -12.59 -5.97
C THR A 43 6.13 -11.64 -4.79
N ILE A 44 5.05 -11.48 -4.02
CA ILE A 44 5.06 -10.69 -2.80
C ILE A 44 5.82 -11.48 -1.72
N GLN A 45 7.00 -11.00 -1.36
CA GLN A 45 7.80 -11.51 -0.25
C GLN A 45 7.28 -10.99 1.10
N SER A 46 6.89 -9.71 1.22
CA SER A 46 6.25 -9.17 2.43
C SER A 46 5.60 -7.80 2.17
N VAL A 47 4.88 -7.28 3.16
CA VAL A 47 4.33 -5.91 3.13
C VAL A 47 5.14 -5.01 4.07
N GLY A 48 5.50 -3.82 3.61
CA GLY A 48 6.22 -2.84 4.43
C GLY A 48 5.38 -2.37 5.63
N ASN A 49 6.01 -2.27 6.80
CA ASN A 49 5.31 -1.90 8.04
C ASN A 49 4.85 -0.44 8.07
N THR A 50 5.46 0.45 7.27
CA THR A 50 5.11 1.88 7.24
C THR A 50 4.17 2.18 6.08
N ILE A 51 3.00 2.73 6.40
CA ILE A 51 2.04 3.24 5.42
C ILE A 51 1.97 4.76 5.54
N THR A 52 2.18 5.46 4.42
CA THR A 52 2.09 6.93 4.37
C THR A 52 0.77 7.35 3.76
N ILE A 53 0.02 8.19 4.46
CA ILE A 53 -1.17 8.84 3.89
C ILE A 53 -0.70 10.08 3.12
N LEU A 54 -0.97 10.13 1.82
CA LEU A 54 -0.58 11.28 1.01
C LEU A 54 -1.48 12.49 1.33
N PRO A 55 -0.94 13.72 1.45
CA PRO A 55 -1.70 14.91 1.84
C PRO A 55 -2.49 15.51 0.67
N THR A 56 -3.29 14.69 0.00
CA THR A 56 -4.19 15.11 -1.09
C THR A 56 -5.65 15.10 -0.63
N LYS A 57 -6.57 15.58 -1.48
CA LYS A 57 -8.02 15.54 -1.21
C LYS A 57 -8.52 14.12 -0.91
N THR A 58 -8.04 13.14 -1.67
CA THR A 58 -8.49 11.74 -1.57
C THR A 58 -7.69 10.91 -0.57
N LYS A 59 -6.59 11.46 -0.04
CA LYS A 59 -5.77 10.84 1.03
C LYS A 59 -5.41 9.37 0.75
N PRO A 60 -4.91 9.02 -0.45
CA PRO A 60 -4.55 7.64 -0.76
C PRO A 60 -3.43 7.17 0.17
N LYS A 61 -3.45 5.88 0.51
CA LYS A 61 -2.44 5.26 1.37
C LYS A 61 -1.34 4.67 0.48
N LYS A 62 -0.12 5.19 0.60
CA LYS A 62 1.07 4.63 -0.04
C LYS A 62 1.66 3.55 0.86
N LEU A 63 1.81 2.35 0.31
CA LEU A 63 2.46 1.21 0.93
C LEU A 63 3.49 0.61 -0.02
N PHE A 64 4.31 -0.30 0.49
CA PHE A 64 5.30 -1.02 -0.31
C PHE A 64 5.11 -2.52 -0.15
N PHE A 65 5.20 -3.26 -1.24
CA PHE A 65 5.49 -4.69 -1.20
C PHE A 65 6.98 -4.90 -1.41
N LEU A 66 7.57 -5.80 -0.62
CA LEU A 66 8.88 -6.36 -0.93
C LEU A 66 8.66 -7.50 -1.92
N GLY A 67 9.33 -7.46 -3.07
CA GLY A 67 9.30 -8.53 -4.06
C GLY A 67 10.23 -9.69 -3.67
N SER A 68 10.00 -10.86 -4.24
CA SER A 68 10.90 -12.03 -4.14
C SER A 68 12.29 -11.76 -4.72
N ASP A 69 12.44 -10.73 -5.55
CA ASP A 69 13.71 -10.23 -6.08
C ASP A 69 14.45 -9.27 -5.13
N GLY A 70 13.88 -9.01 -3.95
CA GLY A 70 14.43 -8.12 -2.92
C GLY A 70 14.18 -6.63 -3.15
N ARG A 71 13.38 -6.25 -4.16
CA ARG A 71 13.07 -4.83 -4.46
C ARG A 71 11.77 -4.38 -3.80
N ASN A 72 11.68 -3.08 -3.52
CA ASN A 72 10.47 -2.47 -2.98
C ASN A 72 9.59 -1.91 -4.11
N TYR A 73 8.34 -2.32 -4.14
CA TYR A 73 7.35 -1.93 -5.13
C TYR A 73 6.29 -1.05 -4.48
N PRO A 74 6.22 0.25 -4.80
CA PRO A 74 5.24 1.16 -4.23
C PRO A 74 3.85 0.94 -4.83
N TYR A 75 2.82 0.89 -3.98
CA TYR A 75 1.42 0.85 -4.38
C TYR A 75 0.61 1.93 -3.66
N LEU A 76 -0.49 2.34 -4.29
CA LEU A 76 -1.48 3.23 -3.69
C LEU A 76 -2.78 2.47 -3.45
N PHE A 77 -3.21 2.42 -2.19
CA PHE A 77 -4.56 2.03 -1.85
C PHE A 77 -5.48 3.25 -1.92
N LYS A 78 -6.39 3.24 -2.90
CA LYS A 78 -7.34 4.30 -3.22
C LYS A 78 -8.79 3.85 -2.96
N GLY A 79 -9.10 3.33 -1.76
CA GLY A 79 -10.41 2.73 -1.46
C GLY A 79 -11.64 3.64 -1.46
N LEU A 80 -11.51 4.92 -1.84
CA LEU A 80 -12.62 5.88 -1.97
C LEU A 80 -12.81 6.36 -3.42
N GLU A 81 -12.03 5.83 -4.36
CA GLU A 81 -12.06 6.17 -5.78
C GLU A 81 -12.57 4.94 -6.56
N ASP A 82 -13.25 5.18 -7.68
CA ASP A 82 -13.54 4.11 -8.65
C ASP A 82 -12.33 3.96 -9.58
N LEU A 83 -11.59 2.86 -9.42
CA LEU A 83 -10.35 2.61 -10.15
C LEU A 83 -10.57 2.26 -11.62
N HIS A 84 -11.77 1.83 -12.04
CA HIS A 84 -12.04 1.49 -13.44
C HIS A 84 -12.02 2.70 -14.37
N LEU A 85 -11.96 3.92 -13.79
CA LEU A 85 -11.79 5.17 -14.54
C LEU A 85 -10.32 5.48 -14.86
N ASP A 86 -9.37 4.82 -14.19
CA ASP A 86 -7.92 5.02 -14.39
C ASP A 86 -7.35 4.07 -15.49
N GLU A 87 -8.11 3.05 -15.93
CA GLU A 87 -7.74 2.06 -16.96
C GLU A 87 -8.07 2.55 -18.38
#